data_AF-A0A6P6VQS4-F1
#
_entry.id   AF-A0A6P6VQS4-F1
#
_cell.length_a   1.000
_cell.length_b   1.000
_cell.length_c   1.000
_cell.angle_alpha   90.00
_cell.angle_beta   90.00
_cell.angle_gamma   90.00
#
_symmetry.space_group_name_H-M   'P 1'
#
loop_
_entity.id
_entity.type
_entity.pdbx_description
1 polymer ?
#
loop_
_entity_poly.entity_id
_entity_poly.type
_entity_poly.pdbx_seq_one_letter_code
_entity_poly.pdbx_strand_id
1 'polypeptide(L)'
;MASLSFLDVWTWIQNLPPITQWKSNSMSTCVCSSRSSRAHLKLSITKSLQSSVSLSILAAYNVPVNLWTSKPFKLKSTLQDKETVSNLLLNFVEDILSYSPNRCPSLLKLPSIDSSLNLKDIFNFSFLSLTFLICIYEAPSDIRSECLSTLKNQFSCPRSRDVSRMLMRVLGSNVEEQWMRSINLAITNWIVELQASSHSLKAPSPLYSYSNSAFGLWKVQLYCPVIAMDVETSSNPSPDDRLLFSLNYHQLEGVIQLNYSVIVREK
;
A
#
# COMPACT_ATOMS: atom_id res chain seq x y z
N MET A 1 -12.70 -15.60 -17.37
CA MET A 1 -11.65 -15.38 -16.35
C MET A 1 -11.64 -13.90 -16.03
N ALA A 2 -12.14 -13.49 -14.87
CA ALA A 2 -12.12 -12.08 -14.50
C ALA A 2 -10.66 -11.64 -14.39
N SER A 3 -10.23 -10.68 -15.20
CA SER A 3 -8.90 -10.09 -15.04
C SER A 3 -8.82 -9.51 -13.63
N LEU A 4 -7.95 -10.07 -12.79
CA LEU A 4 -7.57 -9.51 -11.50
C LEU A 4 -6.80 -8.20 -11.75
N SER A 5 -7.53 -7.17 -12.18
CA SER A 5 -7.04 -5.80 -12.30
C SER A 5 -7.23 -5.09 -10.96
N PHE A 6 -6.33 -4.15 -10.66
CA PHE A 6 -6.44 -3.28 -9.50
C PHE A 6 -7.83 -2.64 -9.41
N LEU A 7 -8.24 -2.27 -8.20
CA LEU A 7 -9.31 -1.30 -8.05
C LEU A 7 -8.88 -0.01 -8.78
N ASP A 8 -9.63 0.36 -9.80
CA ASP A 8 -9.31 1.54 -10.62
C ASP A 8 -9.88 2.80 -9.96
N VAL A 9 -9.28 3.17 -8.83
CA VAL A 9 -9.64 4.38 -8.06
C VAL A 9 -9.41 5.63 -8.90
N TRP A 10 -8.37 5.63 -9.72
CA TRP A 10 -8.09 6.69 -10.66
C TRP A 10 -9.29 7.00 -11.56
N THR A 11 -9.80 6.00 -12.30
CA THR A 11 -10.94 6.25 -13.20
C THR A 11 -12.22 6.51 -12.42
N TRP A 12 -12.40 5.90 -11.25
CA TRP A 12 -13.53 6.22 -10.38
C TRP A 12 -13.55 7.71 -10.00
N ILE A 13 -12.43 8.28 -9.54
CA ILE A 13 -12.38 9.70 -9.17
C ILE A 13 -12.52 10.59 -10.43
N GLN A 14 -11.96 10.20 -11.58
CA GLN A 14 -12.12 10.93 -12.84
C GLN A 14 -13.57 10.99 -13.34
N ASN A 15 -14.35 9.94 -13.08
CA ASN A 15 -15.75 9.82 -13.48
C ASN A 15 -16.72 10.45 -12.46
N LEU A 16 -16.22 11.10 -11.40
CA LEU A 16 -17.09 11.80 -10.46
C LEU A 16 -17.72 13.03 -11.14
N PRO A 17 -19.02 13.27 -10.91
CA PRO A 17 -19.63 14.51 -11.37
C PRO A 17 -19.00 15.73 -10.66
N PRO A 18 -19.13 16.95 -11.22
CA PRO A 18 -18.74 18.17 -10.53
C PRO A 18 -19.33 18.23 -9.11
N ILE A 19 -18.58 18.76 -8.14
CA ILE A 19 -18.97 18.81 -6.70
C ILE A 19 -20.35 19.48 -6.51
N THR A 20 -20.67 20.46 -7.35
CA THR A 20 -21.97 21.16 -7.34
C THR A 20 -23.16 20.27 -7.68
N GLN A 21 -22.93 19.15 -8.39
CA GLN A 21 -23.96 18.19 -8.81
C GLN A 21 -24.10 17.01 -7.85
N TRP A 22 -23.33 16.97 -6.76
CA TRP A 22 -23.41 15.86 -5.80
C TRP A 22 -24.71 15.92 -5.01
N LYS A 23 -25.55 14.88 -5.15
CA LYS A 23 -26.82 14.72 -4.41
C LYS A 23 -26.62 14.60 -2.90
N SER A 24 -25.48 14.09 -2.47
CA SER A 24 -25.10 13.93 -1.07
C SER A 24 -23.76 14.64 -0.80
N ASN A 25 -23.40 14.80 0.47
CA ASN A 25 -22.09 15.31 0.86
C ASN A 25 -20.95 14.31 0.61
N SER A 26 -21.28 13.09 0.21
CA SER A 26 -20.31 12.04 -0.07
C SER A 26 -20.67 11.20 -1.30
N MET A 27 -19.67 10.75 -2.04
CA MET A 27 -19.77 9.66 -3.02
C MET A 27 -18.92 8.48 -2.54
N SER A 28 -19.29 7.25 -2.88
CA SER A 28 -18.53 6.07 -2.43
C SER A 28 -18.51 4.95 -3.46
N THR A 29 -17.43 4.16 -3.44
CA THR A 29 -17.29 2.91 -4.18
C THR A 29 -16.84 1.78 -3.24
N CYS A 30 -17.14 0.54 -3.60
CA CYS A 30 -16.73 -0.64 -2.84
C CYS A 30 -15.29 -1.01 -3.18
N VAL A 31 -14.46 -1.21 -2.16
CA VAL A 31 -13.06 -1.65 -2.29
C VAL A 31 -12.96 -3.15 -2.14
N CYS A 32 -13.58 -3.69 -1.09
CA CYS A 32 -13.64 -5.12 -0.80
C CYS A 32 -15.00 -5.44 -0.18
N SER A 33 -15.60 -6.57 -0.53
CA SER A 33 -16.85 -7.04 0.08
C SER A 33 -16.59 -8.33 0.82
N SER A 34 -16.98 -8.38 2.10
CA SER A 34 -17.10 -9.66 2.80
C SER A 34 -18.37 -10.37 2.31
N ARG A 35 -18.26 -11.67 2.00
CA ARG A 35 -19.40 -12.54 1.71
C ARG A 35 -20.02 -13.08 3.00
N SER A 36 -19.24 -13.10 4.08
CA SER A 36 -19.61 -13.70 5.36
C SER A 36 -20.27 -12.71 6.31
N SER A 37 -19.76 -11.48 6.37
CA SER A 37 -20.37 -10.36 7.07
C SER A 37 -21.07 -9.44 6.07
N ARG A 38 -22.21 -8.84 6.40
CA ARG A 38 -22.86 -7.79 5.58
C ARG A 38 -22.03 -6.49 5.52
N ALA A 39 -20.74 -6.59 5.83
CA ALA A 39 -19.83 -5.49 5.99
C ALA A 39 -18.84 -5.45 4.83
N HIS A 40 -18.56 -4.25 4.37
CA HIS A 40 -17.75 -4.04 3.17
C HIS A 40 -16.82 -2.85 3.39
N LEU A 41 -15.61 -2.95 2.87
CA LEU A 41 -14.68 -1.83 2.85
C LEU A 41 -15.08 -0.89 1.71
N LYS A 42 -15.34 0.37 2.03
CA LYS A 42 -15.74 1.41 1.06
C LYS A 42 -14.70 2.51 1.01
N LEU A 43 -14.41 2.96 -0.20
CA LEU A 43 -13.73 4.22 -0.42
C LEU A 43 -14.81 5.29 -0.59
N SER A 44 -14.73 6.34 0.19
CA SER A 44 -15.63 7.49 0.12
C SER A 44 -14.85 8.76 -0.17
N ILE A 45 -15.52 9.70 -0.81
CA ILE A 45 -15.03 11.03 -1.05
C ILE A 45 -16.05 12.01 -0.50
N THR A 46 -15.64 12.86 0.44
CA THR A 46 -16.53 13.76 1.19
C THR A 46 -16.18 15.21 0.90
N LYS A 47 -17.19 16.03 0.60
CA LYS A 47 -17.02 17.48 0.42
C LYS A 47 -17.11 18.20 1.77
N SER A 48 -16.19 19.13 2.00
CA SER A 48 -16.23 20.05 3.13
C SER A 48 -17.01 21.32 2.79
N LEU A 49 -17.33 22.11 3.82
CA LEU A 49 -17.99 23.41 3.69
C LEU A 49 -17.17 24.44 2.88
N GLN A 50 -15.86 24.25 2.74
CA GLN A 50 -14.93 25.18 2.08
C GLN A 50 -14.55 24.74 0.64
N SER A 51 -15.39 23.92 0.00
CA SER A 51 -15.11 23.36 -1.34
C SER A 51 -13.83 22.51 -1.42
N SER A 52 -13.30 22.06 -0.28
CA SER A 52 -12.25 21.03 -0.23
C SER A 52 -12.88 19.64 -0.12
N VAL A 53 -12.12 18.64 -0.50
CA VAL A 53 -12.56 17.26 -0.58
C VAL A 53 -11.53 16.37 0.11
N SER A 54 -11.99 15.35 0.82
CA SER A 54 -11.15 14.34 1.45
C SER A 54 -11.57 12.94 1.00
N LEU A 55 -10.59 12.06 0.83
CA LEU A 55 -10.84 10.63 0.67
C LEU A 55 -10.88 9.96 2.03
N SER A 56 -11.70 8.94 2.19
CA SER A 56 -11.74 8.13 3.41
C SER A 56 -12.03 6.68 3.11
N ILE A 57 -11.34 5.79 3.83
CA ILE A 57 -11.60 4.35 3.80
C ILE A 57 -12.44 4.01 5.01
N LEU A 58 -13.61 3.41 4.76
CA LEU A 58 -14.64 3.14 5.74
C LEU A 58 -14.94 1.64 5.78
N ALA A 59 -15.12 1.09 6.97
CA ALA A 59 -15.80 -0.20 7.14
C ALA A 59 -17.30 0.04 7.25
N ALA A 60 -18.06 -0.38 6.23
CA ALA A 60 -19.49 -0.14 6.15
C ALA A 60 -20.28 -1.22 6.88
N TYR A 61 -20.59 -0.97 8.16
CA TYR A 61 -21.61 -1.70 8.93
C TYR A 61 -22.93 -0.93 8.92
N ASN A 62 -23.86 -1.32 9.80
CA ASN A 62 -25.02 -0.50 10.17
C ASN A 62 -24.59 0.89 10.64
N VAL A 63 -23.46 0.98 11.35
CA VAL A 63 -22.78 2.22 11.71
C VAL A 63 -21.39 2.21 11.06
N PRO A 64 -21.11 3.11 10.10
CA PRO A 64 -19.83 3.10 9.40
C PRO A 64 -18.68 3.47 10.34
N VAL A 65 -17.60 2.70 10.30
CA VAL A 65 -16.36 2.98 11.05
C VAL A 65 -15.35 3.60 10.11
N ASN A 66 -14.84 4.77 10.46
CA ASN A 66 -13.79 5.44 9.68
C ASN A 66 -12.42 4.86 10.03
N LEU A 67 -11.73 4.30 9.03
CA LEU A 67 -10.42 3.68 9.23
C LEU A 67 -9.27 4.62 8.85
N TRP A 68 -9.51 5.49 7.87
CA TRP A 68 -8.50 6.44 7.40
C TRP A 68 -9.15 7.59 6.64
N THR A 69 -8.56 8.78 6.76
CA THR A 69 -8.98 9.98 6.03
C THR A 69 -7.75 10.72 5.50
N SER A 70 -7.77 11.07 4.22
CA SER A 70 -6.71 11.86 3.59
C SER A 70 -6.71 13.30 4.09
N LYS A 71 -5.56 13.98 3.95
CA LYS A 71 -5.52 15.44 3.99
C LYS A 71 -6.51 16.03 2.97
N PRO A 72 -7.20 17.13 3.29
CA PRO A 72 -8.15 17.74 2.37
C PRO A 72 -7.42 18.34 1.16
N PHE A 73 -7.97 18.15 -0.03
CA PHE A 73 -7.44 18.70 -1.28
C PHE A 73 -8.56 19.38 -2.08
N LYS A 74 -8.19 20.29 -2.99
CA LYS A 74 -9.16 20.97 -3.86
C LYS A 74 -9.37 20.14 -5.11
N LEU A 75 -10.57 19.59 -5.27
CA LEU A 75 -10.95 18.89 -6.49
C LEU A 75 -11.47 19.91 -7.51
N LYS A 76 -10.67 20.25 -8.52
CA LYS A 76 -11.17 20.96 -9.72
C LYS A 76 -12.07 20.01 -10.51
N SER A 77 -12.96 20.55 -11.36
CA SER A 77 -14.04 19.82 -12.07
C SER A 77 -13.63 18.54 -12.79
N THR A 78 -12.33 18.36 -13.07
CA THR A 78 -11.73 17.11 -13.54
C THR A 78 -10.40 16.87 -12.81
N LEU A 79 -10.14 15.62 -12.42
CA LEU A 79 -8.86 15.14 -11.86
C LEU A 79 -7.68 15.17 -12.87
N GLN A 80 -7.81 15.88 -13.99
CA GLN A 80 -6.74 16.07 -14.98
C GLN A 80 -5.64 17.01 -14.47
N ASP A 81 -5.88 17.72 -13.37
CA ASP A 81 -4.86 18.54 -12.74
C ASP A 81 -3.77 17.65 -12.13
N LYS A 82 -2.65 17.55 -12.85
CA LYS A 82 -1.47 16.76 -12.45
C LYS A 82 -0.99 17.12 -11.04
N GLU A 83 -1.18 18.37 -10.61
CA GLU A 83 -0.81 18.83 -9.28
C GLU A 83 -1.67 18.17 -8.20
N THR A 84 -2.99 18.14 -8.37
CA THR A 84 -3.92 17.52 -7.41
C THR A 84 -3.64 16.03 -7.26
N VAL A 85 -3.41 15.37 -8.39
CA VAL A 85 -3.03 13.96 -8.46
C VAL A 85 -1.72 13.70 -7.71
N SER A 86 -0.70 14.50 -7.98
CA SER A 86 0.62 14.32 -7.38
C SER A 86 0.58 14.55 -5.88
N ASN A 87 -0.18 15.55 -5.42
CA ASN A 87 -0.41 15.80 -4.01
C ASN A 87 -1.15 14.64 -3.32
N LEU A 88 -2.14 14.04 -3.99
CA LEU A 88 -2.86 12.91 -3.44
C LEU A 88 -2.00 11.64 -3.37
N LEU A 89 -1.19 11.39 -4.40
CA LEU A 89 -0.21 10.32 -4.39
C LEU A 89 0.82 10.52 -3.27
N LEU A 90 1.31 11.75 -3.09
CA LEU A 90 2.19 12.12 -1.98
C LEU A 90 1.55 11.82 -0.62
N ASN A 91 0.28 12.17 -0.43
CA ASN A 91 -0.45 11.83 0.80
C ASN A 91 -0.46 10.31 1.03
N PHE A 92 -0.71 9.50 0.01
CA PHE A 92 -0.67 8.04 0.16
C PHE A 92 0.71 7.54 0.57
N VAL A 93 1.78 8.08 -0.04
CA VAL A 93 3.15 7.70 0.28
C VAL A 93 3.48 8.10 1.72
N GLU A 94 3.19 9.34 2.13
CA GLU A 94 3.39 9.82 3.50
C GLU A 94 2.66 8.95 4.52
N ASP A 95 1.39 8.63 4.26
CA ASP A 95 0.57 7.81 5.14
C ASP A 95 1.11 6.37 5.22
N ILE A 96 1.57 5.78 4.11
CA ILE A 96 2.22 4.48 4.12
C ILE A 96 3.49 4.50 4.97
N LEU A 97 4.34 5.51 4.79
CA LEU A 97 5.57 5.64 5.58
C LEU A 97 5.31 5.91 7.06
N SER A 98 4.14 6.45 7.42
CA SER A 98 3.77 6.69 8.81
C SER A 98 3.57 5.40 9.63
N TYR A 99 3.31 4.27 8.94
CA TYR A 99 3.29 2.93 9.54
C TYR A 99 4.69 2.35 9.75
N SER A 100 5.75 3.01 9.29
CA SER A 100 7.13 2.63 9.62
C SER A 100 7.43 2.93 11.10
N PRO A 101 8.11 2.03 11.82
CA PRO A 101 8.47 2.24 13.23
C PRO A 101 9.45 3.41 13.41
N ASN A 102 10.20 3.74 12.35
CA ASN A 102 11.12 4.87 12.32
C ASN A 102 10.47 6.01 11.54
N ARG A 103 9.72 6.86 12.25
CA ARG A 103 9.07 8.04 11.64
C ARG A 103 10.15 8.95 11.05
N CYS A 104 10.29 8.93 9.73
CA CYS A 104 11.21 9.81 9.04
C CYS A 104 10.51 11.17 8.84
N PRO A 105 10.99 12.29 9.41
CA PRO A 105 10.31 13.58 9.33
C PRO A 105 10.50 14.31 7.99
N SER A 106 10.99 13.63 6.95
CA SER A 106 11.38 14.29 5.71
C SER A 106 10.18 14.56 4.80
N LEU A 107 9.97 15.85 4.49
CA LEU A 107 9.22 16.34 3.34
C LEU A 107 9.63 15.56 2.08
N LEU A 108 8.83 14.58 1.69
CA LEU A 108 9.04 13.83 0.46
C LEU A 108 8.81 14.76 -0.72
N LYS A 109 9.88 15.27 -1.31
CA LYS A 109 9.80 15.82 -2.65
C LYS A 109 9.84 14.66 -3.62
N LEU A 110 8.67 14.19 -4.07
CA LEU A 110 8.66 13.25 -5.18
C LEU A 110 9.31 13.94 -6.40
N PRO A 111 10.19 13.25 -7.14
CA PRO A 111 10.59 13.70 -8.47
C PRO A 111 9.32 13.95 -9.30
N SER A 112 9.34 14.98 -10.15
CA SER A 112 8.21 15.25 -11.03
C SER A 112 7.87 14.00 -11.83
N ILE A 113 6.68 13.44 -11.60
CA ILE A 113 6.25 12.25 -12.32
C ILE A 113 5.94 12.68 -13.74
N ASP A 114 6.84 12.34 -14.67
CA ASP A 114 6.64 12.60 -16.08
C ASP A 114 5.35 11.92 -16.57
N SER A 115 4.57 12.64 -17.37
CA SER A 115 3.32 12.16 -17.95
C SER A 115 3.46 10.95 -18.89
N SER A 116 4.69 10.53 -19.20
CA SER A 116 5.02 9.32 -19.96
C SER A 116 4.98 8.04 -19.12
N LEU A 117 5.01 8.16 -17.79
CA LEU A 117 4.86 7.05 -16.86
C LEU A 117 3.38 6.66 -16.75
N ASN A 118 3.10 5.37 -16.52
CA ASN A 118 1.76 4.85 -16.24
C ASN A 118 1.25 5.34 -14.88
N LEU A 119 1.06 6.65 -14.72
CA LEU A 119 0.74 7.32 -13.47
C LEU A 119 -0.55 6.76 -12.86
N LYS A 120 -1.54 6.46 -13.72
CA LYS A 120 -2.77 5.75 -13.33
C LYS A 120 -2.48 4.48 -12.53
N ASP A 121 -1.55 3.66 -13.02
CA ASP A 121 -1.23 2.39 -12.38
C ASP A 121 -0.44 2.60 -11.10
N ILE A 122 0.53 3.53 -11.10
CA ILE A 122 1.28 3.94 -9.90
C ILE A 122 0.33 4.42 -8.81
N PHE A 123 -0.65 5.25 -9.17
CA PHE A 123 -1.65 5.78 -8.27
C PHE A 123 -2.52 4.67 -7.67
N ASN A 124 -3.09 3.81 -8.52
CA ASN A 124 -3.93 2.69 -8.07
C ASN A 124 -3.15 1.71 -7.19
N PHE A 125 -1.89 1.42 -7.53
CA PHE A 125 -1.03 0.54 -6.76
C PHE A 125 -0.62 1.15 -5.39
N SER A 126 -0.39 2.47 -5.35
CA SER A 126 -0.11 3.18 -4.10
C SER A 126 -1.33 3.16 -3.18
N PHE A 127 -2.52 3.41 -3.73
CA PHE A 127 -3.77 3.27 -3.00
C PHE A 127 -4.01 1.83 -2.50
N LEU A 128 -3.71 0.82 -3.33
CA LEU A 128 -3.78 -0.59 -2.94
C LEU A 128 -2.87 -0.89 -1.74
N SER A 129 -1.64 -0.37 -1.76
CA SER A 129 -0.66 -0.50 -0.67
C SER A 129 -1.13 0.15 0.63
N LEU A 130 -1.67 1.37 0.56
CA LEU A 130 -2.25 2.05 1.71
C LEU A 130 -3.46 1.29 2.27
N THR A 131 -4.37 0.86 1.40
CA THR A 131 -5.56 0.08 1.78
C THR A 131 -5.17 -1.21 2.47
N PHE A 132 -4.11 -1.87 2.02
CA PHE A 132 -3.60 -3.08 2.62
C PHE A 132 -3.09 -2.86 4.05
N LEU A 133 -2.32 -1.79 4.28
CA LEU A 133 -1.86 -1.41 5.62
C LEU A 133 -3.02 -1.09 6.56
N ILE A 134 -3.95 -0.26 6.11
CA ILE A 134 -5.15 0.09 6.89
C ILE A 134 -5.97 -1.16 7.19
N CYS A 135 -6.06 -2.10 6.26
CA CYS A 135 -6.77 -3.34 6.49
C CYS A 135 -6.10 -4.21 7.57
N ILE A 136 -4.77 -4.24 7.63
CA ILE A 136 -4.04 -5.00 8.67
C ILE A 136 -4.22 -4.34 10.04
N TYR A 137 -4.02 -3.02 10.13
CA TYR A 137 -3.92 -2.34 11.43
C TYR A 137 -5.26 -1.82 11.96
N GLU A 138 -6.12 -1.30 11.09
CA GLU A 138 -7.30 -0.52 11.51
C GLU A 138 -8.62 -1.26 11.25
N ALA A 139 -8.69 -2.14 10.24
CA ALA A 139 -9.96 -2.80 9.90
C ALA A 139 -10.40 -3.80 10.98
N PRO A 140 -11.70 -3.87 11.32
CA PRO A 140 -12.22 -4.86 12.26
C PRO A 140 -11.99 -6.31 11.81
N SER A 141 -11.86 -7.22 12.77
CA SER A 141 -11.45 -8.61 12.55
C SER A 141 -12.38 -9.42 11.63
N ASP A 142 -13.67 -9.11 11.63
CA ASP A 142 -14.71 -9.79 10.86
C ASP A 142 -14.69 -9.47 9.35
N ILE A 143 -14.12 -8.34 8.94
CA ILE A 143 -13.89 -8.02 7.51
C ILE A 143 -12.43 -8.19 7.08
N ARG A 144 -11.50 -8.13 8.04
CA ARG A 144 -10.05 -8.08 7.79
C ARG A 144 -9.58 -9.26 6.94
N SER A 145 -9.88 -10.49 7.33
CA SER A 145 -9.35 -11.69 6.66
C SER A 145 -9.76 -11.79 5.18
N GLU A 146 -11.04 -11.57 4.88
CA GLU A 146 -11.58 -11.65 3.51
C GLU A 146 -11.09 -10.49 2.63
N CYS A 147 -10.99 -9.28 3.21
CA CYS A 147 -10.39 -8.13 2.54
C CYS A 147 -8.91 -8.39 2.23
N LEU A 148 -8.11 -8.84 3.20
CA LEU A 148 -6.69 -9.12 3.01
C LEU A 148 -6.45 -10.22 1.97
N SER A 149 -7.29 -11.26 1.94
CA SER A 149 -7.24 -12.29 0.89
C SER A 149 -7.46 -11.67 -0.50
N THR A 150 -8.45 -10.78 -0.63
CA THR A 150 -8.74 -10.08 -1.90
C THR A 150 -7.58 -9.17 -2.33
N LEU A 151 -7.05 -8.37 -1.40
CA LEU A 151 -5.94 -7.44 -1.67
C LEU A 151 -4.65 -8.21 -2.01
N LYS A 152 -4.34 -9.30 -1.30
CA LYS A 152 -3.20 -10.19 -1.60
C LYS A 152 -3.22 -10.71 -3.03
N ASN A 153 -4.40 -11.09 -3.55
CA ASN A 153 -4.53 -11.55 -4.93
C ASN A 153 -4.23 -10.44 -5.93
N GLN A 154 -4.55 -9.18 -5.62
CA GLN A 154 -4.21 -8.02 -6.45
C GLN A 154 -2.69 -7.76 -6.45
N PHE A 155 -2.02 -7.93 -5.31
CA PHE A 155 -0.55 -7.80 -5.25
C PHE A 155 0.21 -8.89 -6.01
N SER A 156 -0.35 -10.10 -6.06
CA SER A 156 0.31 -11.27 -6.66
C SER A 156 0.25 -11.29 -8.19
N CYS A 157 -0.47 -10.36 -8.84
CA CYS A 157 -0.58 -10.34 -10.29
C CYS A 157 0.70 -9.83 -10.98
N PRO A 158 1.04 -10.29 -12.20
CA PRO A 158 2.25 -9.84 -12.91
C PRO A 158 2.33 -8.31 -13.08
N ARG A 159 1.19 -7.67 -13.38
CA ARG A 159 1.09 -6.20 -13.53
C ARG A 159 1.51 -5.45 -12.26
N SER A 160 1.15 -5.97 -11.09
CA SER A 160 1.56 -5.42 -9.78
C SER A 160 3.07 -5.33 -9.64
N ARG A 161 3.79 -6.36 -10.10
CA ARG A 161 5.26 -6.42 -10.01
C ARG A 161 5.93 -5.36 -10.90
N ASP A 162 5.39 -5.13 -12.10
CA ASP A 162 5.93 -4.12 -13.01
C ASP A 162 5.63 -2.70 -12.52
N VAL A 163 4.40 -2.47 -12.03
CA VAL A 163 3.98 -1.17 -11.49
C VAL A 163 4.72 -0.84 -10.19
N SER A 164 4.93 -1.81 -9.32
CA SER A 164 5.71 -1.61 -8.09
C SER A 164 7.16 -1.24 -8.42
N ARG A 165 7.78 -1.91 -9.39
CA ARG A 165 9.13 -1.57 -9.86
C ARG A 165 9.18 -0.12 -10.37
N MET A 166 8.17 0.30 -11.13
CA MET A 166 8.08 1.67 -11.64
C MET A 166 7.92 2.68 -10.49
N LEU A 167 7.04 2.40 -9.53
CA LEU A 167 6.87 3.24 -8.35
C LEU A 167 8.18 3.38 -7.56
N MET A 168 8.87 2.28 -7.26
CA MET A 168 10.14 2.36 -6.49
C MET A 168 11.20 3.20 -7.19
N ARG A 169 11.32 3.11 -8.52
CA ARG A 169 12.21 3.98 -9.30
C ARG A 169 11.85 5.46 -9.19
N VAL A 170 10.55 5.79 -9.14
CA VAL A 170 10.06 7.17 -8.97
C VAL A 170 10.30 7.67 -7.56
N LEU A 171 10.08 6.83 -6.54
CA LEU A 171 10.25 7.20 -5.13
C LEU A 171 11.73 7.37 -4.74
N GLY A 172 12.62 6.61 -5.37
CA GLY A 172 14.05 6.59 -5.04
C GLY A 172 14.35 5.67 -3.85
N SER A 173 15.63 5.33 -3.67
CA SER A 173 16.09 4.27 -2.76
C SER A 173 15.67 4.46 -1.30
N ASN A 174 15.78 5.68 -0.77
CA ASN A 174 15.48 5.94 0.64
C ASN A 174 14.00 5.75 0.95
N VAL A 175 13.13 6.20 0.03
CA VAL A 175 11.68 6.09 0.19
C VAL A 175 11.22 4.66 -0.09
N GLU A 176 11.83 3.99 -1.07
CA GLU A 176 11.63 2.57 -1.31
C GLU A 176 11.93 1.74 -0.05
N GLU A 177 13.06 1.96 0.60
CA GLU A 177 13.44 1.21 1.80
C GLU A 177 12.41 1.38 2.93
N GLN A 178 11.96 2.62 3.17
CA GLN A 178 10.95 2.91 4.20
C GLN A 178 9.57 2.36 3.84
N TRP A 179 9.21 2.41 2.55
CA TRP A 179 7.99 1.80 2.04
C TRP A 179 8.00 0.29 2.29
N MET A 180 9.10 -0.38 1.92
CA MET A 180 9.26 -1.82 2.10
C MET A 180 9.24 -2.20 3.58
N ARG A 181 9.88 -1.41 4.46
CA ARG A 181 9.78 -1.59 5.92
C ARG A 181 8.35 -1.53 6.42
N SER A 182 7.58 -0.54 5.98
CA SER A 182 6.18 -0.35 6.40
C SER A 182 5.31 -1.54 5.99
N ILE A 183 5.44 -1.98 4.73
CA ILE A 183 4.68 -3.11 4.18
C ILE A 183 5.11 -4.44 4.83
N ASN A 184 6.41 -4.71 4.92
CA ASN A 184 6.91 -5.95 5.51
C ASN A 184 6.53 -6.07 6.97
N LEU A 185 6.61 -4.98 7.73
CA LEU A 185 6.21 -4.99 9.13
C LEU A 185 4.74 -5.36 9.32
N ALA A 186 3.86 -4.76 8.51
CA ALA A 186 2.45 -5.08 8.53
C ALA A 186 2.20 -6.56 8.21
N ILE A 187 2.92 -7.10 7.22
CA ILE A 187 2.80 -8.50 6.86
C ILE A 187 3.29 -9.41 7.97
N THR A 188 4.41 -9.08 8.62
CA THR A 188 4.89 -9.84 9.79
C THR A 188 3.85 -9.88 10.90
N ASN A 189 3.28 -8.71 11.24
CA ASN A 189 2.23 -8.61 12.26
C ASN A 189 1.00 -9.45 11.90
N TRP A 190 0.60 -9.41 10.63
CA TRP A 190 -0.50 -10.24 10.14
C TRP A 190 -0.20 -11.74 10.19
N ILE A 191 1.02 -12.17 9.86
CA ILE A 191 1.45 -13.57 9.96
C ILE A 191 1.37 -14.06 11.42
N VAL A 192 1.85 -13.26 12.37
CA VAL A 192 1.82 -13.59 13.80
C VAL A 192 0.38 -13.75 14.30
N GLU A 193 -0.51 -12.83 13.91
CA GLU A 193 -1.95 -12.93 14.24
C GLU A 193 -2.58 -14.23 13.70
N LEU A 194 -2.21 -14.62 12.47
CA LEU A 194 -2.68 -15.86 11.85
C LEU A 194 -2.12 -17.12 12.54
N GLN A 195 -0.86 -17.08 12.98
CA GLN A 195 -0.24 -18.18 13.73
C GLN A 195 -0.88 -18.35 15.10
N ALA A 196 -1.16 -17.25 15.82
CA ALA A 196 -1.85 -17.28 17.11
C ALA A 196 -3.28 -17.83 17.00
N SER A 197 -3.94 -17.62 15.85
CA SER A 197 -5.28 -18.15 15.56
C SER A 197 -5.30 -19.59 15.02
N SER A 198 -4.19 -20.34 15.13
CA SER A 198 -4.08 -21.75 14.73
C SER A 198 -4.31 -22.01 13.23
N HIS A 199 -4.12 -21.01 12.36
CA HIS A 199 -4.15 -21.18 10.92
C HIS A 199 -2.73 -21.30 10.38
N SER A 200 -2.31 -22.52 10.00
CA SER A 200 -1.00 -22.75 9.39
C SER A 200 -0.94 -22.06 8.03
N LEU A 201 -0.29 -20.91 7.93
CA LEU A 201 0.00 -20.27 6.66
C LEU A 201 1.52 -20.19 6.44
N LYS A 202 1.94 -20.75 5.30
CA LYS A 202 3.18 -20.38 4.63
C LYS A 202 3.13 -18.87 4.35
N ALA A 203 4.24 -18.17 4.55
CA ALA A 203 4.38 -16.74 4.33
C ALA A 203 3.57 -16.29 3.09
N PRO A 204 2.74 -15.24 3.19
CA PRO A 204 1.84 -14.85 2.12
C PRO A 204 2.69 -14.33 0.96
N SER A 205 3.01 -15.22 0.01
CA SER A 205 3.81 -14.95 -1.19
C SER A 205 5.31 -14.70 -0.92
N PRO A 206 6.21 -14.95 -1.89
CA PRO A 206 7.54 -14.34 -1.89
C PRO A 206 7.33 -12.83 -2.01
N LEU A 207 7.36 -12.13 -0.88
CA LEU A 207 7.03 -10.71 -0.84
C LEU A 207 8.16 -9.89 -1.45
N TYR A 208 7.74 -8.92 -2.27
CA TYR A 208 8.55 -7.95 -3.00
C TYR A 208 9.98 -8.35 -3.34
N SER A 209 10.10 -9.25 -4.31
CA SER A 209 11.30 -9.43 -5.11
C SER A 209 11.15 -8.67 -6.43
N TYR A 210 12.08 -7.79 -6.78
CA TYR A 210 12.15 -7.27 -8.14
C TYR A 210 13.56 -7.35 -8.70
N SER A 211 13.64 -7.61 -10.01
CA SER A 211 14.87 -7.56 -10.78
C SER A 211 14.85 -6.35 -11.71
N ASN A 212 16.01 -5.74 -11.90
CA ASN A 212 16.26 -4.64 -12.82
C ASN A 212 17.46 -4.99 -13.70
N SER A 213 17.35 -4.76 -15.01
CA SER A 213 18.47 -4.84 -15.95
C SER A 213 18.72 -3.46 -16.55
N ALA A 214 19.93 -2.93 -16.40
CA ALA A 214 20.34 -1.68 -17.03
C ALA A 214 21.84 -1.71 -17.33
N PHE A 215 22.23 -1.34 -18.56
CA PHE A 215 23.64 -1.16 -18.97
C PHE A 215 24.58 -2.33 -18.67
N GLY A 216 24.16 -3.58 -18.94
CA GLY A 216 24.99 -4.78 -18.65
C GLY A 216 25.01 -5.19 -17.17
N LEU A 217 24.21 -4.54 -16.34
CA LEU A 217 24.05 -4.88 -14.93
C LEU A 217 22.68 -5.48 -14.68
N TRP A 218 22.63 -6.63 -14.01
CA TRP A 218 21.42 -7.22 -13.48
C TRP A 218 21.41 -7.08 -11.95
N LYS A 219 20.48 -6.30 -11.41
CA LYS A 219 20.27 -6.14 -9.97
C LYS A 219 18.98 -6.84 -9.56
N VAL A 220 19.06 -7.76 -8.61
CA VAL A 220 17.90 -8.36 -7.94
C VAL A 220 17.88 -7.83 -6.52
N GLN A 221 16.72 -7.30 -6.10
CA GLN A 221 16.49 -6.82 -4.75
C GLN A 221 15.32 -7.59 -4.13
N LEU A 222 15.56 -8.10 -2.93
CA LEU A 222 14.67 -8.99 -2.18
C LEU A 222 14.46 -8.41 -0.80
N TYR A 223 13.21 -8.32 -0.38
CA TYR A 223 12.87 -7.97 0.99
C TYR A 223 12.01 -9.07 1.60
N CYS A 224 12.44 -9.62 2.73
CA CYS A 224 11.71 -10.68 3.41
C CYS A 224 11.48 -10.31 4.87
N PRO A 225 10.23 -10.35 5.37
CA PRO A 225 9.97 -10.28 6.80
C PRO A 225 10.52 -11.52 7.52
N VAL A 226 11.20 -11.31 8.65
CA VAL A 226 11.76 -12.39 9.48
C VAL A 226 11.33 -12.18 10.93
N ILE A 227 10.69 -13.19 11.50
CA ILE A 227 10.50 -13.30 12.96
C ILE A 227 11.79 -13.93 13.49
N ALA A 228 12.60 -13.13 14.17
CA ALA A 228 13.99 -13.49 14.46
C ALA A 228 14.17 -14.11 15.84
N MET A 229 13.34 -13.73 16.81
CA MET A 229 13.46 -14.17 18.20
C MET A 229 12.09 -14.39 18.82
N ASP A 230 11.92 -15.52 19.50
CA ASP A 230 10.80 -15.71 20.42
C ASP A 230 11.03 -14.84 21.66
N VAL A 231 10.13 -13.88 21.86
CA VAL A 231 10.20 -12.99 23.02
C VAL A 231 9.57 -13.69 24.22
N GLU A 232 10.41 -14.10 25.17
CA GLU A 232 9.91 -14.58 26.46
C GLU A 232 9.29 -13.41 27.25
N THR A 233 7.99 -13.48 27.50
CA THR A 233 7.30 -12.52 28.35
C THR A 233 7.70 -12.75 29.80
N SER A 234 8.60 -11.92 30.33
CA SER A 234 8.90 -11.92 31.76
C SER A 234 7.68 -11.39 32.52
N SER A 235 7.38 -11.95 33.71
CA SER A 235 6.27 -11.50 34.58
C SER A 235 6.45 -10.08 35.14
N ASN A 236 7.57 -9.43 34.85
CA ASN A 236 7.85 -8.06 35.24
C ASN A 236 7.53 -7.12 34.06
N PRO A 237 6.88 -5.98 34.30
CA PRO A 237 6.62 -4.99 33.25
C PRO A 237 7.97 -4.47 32.74
N SER A 238 8.42 -4.97 31.58
CA SER A 238 9.59 -4.41 30.92
C SER A 238 9.16 -3.07 30.28
N PRO A 239 9.96 -2.00 30.36
CA PRO A 239 9.49 -0.68 29.93
C PRO A 239 9.56 -0.46 28.41
N ASP A 240 10.03 -1.45 27.63
CA ASP A 240 10.44 -1.20 26.24
C ASP A 240 9.83 -2.19 25.25
N ASP A 241 8.50 -2.13 25.13
CA ASP A 241 7.72 -2.84 24.10
C ASP A 241 8.24 -2.56 22.68
N ARG A 242 8.86 -1.39 22.46
CA ARG A 242 9.44 -1.00 21.17
C ARG A 242 10.73 -1.78 20.88
N LEU A 243 11.57 -1.98 21.89
CA LEU A 243 12.77 -2.81 21.78
C LEU A 243 12.38 -4.28 21.60
N LEU A 244 11.44 -4.80 22.39
CA LEU A 244 10.94 -6.17 22.25
C LEU A 244 10.40 -6.43 20.84
N PHE A 245 9.59 -5.50 20.33
CA PHE A 245 9.07 -5.55 18.97
C PHE A 245 10.19 -5.51 17.92
N SER A 246 11.20 -4.65 18.09
CA SER A 246 12.32 -4.53 17.15
C SER A 246 13.24 -5.75 17.14
N LEU A 247 13.39 -6.42 18.29
CA LEU A 247 14.15 -7.65 18.43
C LEU A 247 13.39 -8.86 17.86
N ASN A 248 12.07 -8.87 18.02
CA ASN A 248 11.22 -9.92 17.47
C ASN A 248 11.17 -9.86 15.93
N TYR A 249 11.11 -8.66 15.37
CA TYR A 249 10.83 -8.46 13.94
C TYR A 249 11.97 -7.80 13.19
N HIS A 250 12.58 -8.55 12.28
CA HIS A 250 13.63 -8.08 11.39
C HIS A 250 13.16 -8.05 9.93
N GLN A 251 13.80 -7.20 9.12
CA GLN A 251 13.69 -7.23 7.67
C GLN A 251 15.01 -7.73 7.08
N LEU A 252 14.97 -8.85 6.37
CA LEU A 252 16.09 -9.31 5.55
C LEU A 252 16.05 -8.58 4.21
N GLU A 253 17.12 -7.86 3.88
CA GLU A 253 17.34 -7.30 2.56
C GLU A 253 18.45 -8.07 1.84
N GLY A 254 18.14 -8.62 0.67
CA GLY A 254 19.11 -9.28 -0.21
C GLY A 254 19.26 -8.50 -1.51
N VAL A 255 20.48 -8.04 -1.80
CA VAL A 255 20.82 -7.41 -3.08
C VAL A 255 21.84 -8.27 -3.81
N ILE A 256 21.46 -8.79 -4.98
CA ILE A 256 22.36 -9.53 -5.87
C ILE A 256 22.60 -8.67 -7.11
N GLN A 257 23.86 -8.39 -7.41
CA GLN A 257 24.26 -7.61 -8.58
C GLN A 257 25.19 -8.44 -9.46
N LEU A 258 24.76 -8.72 -10.69
CA LEU A 258 25.51 -9.46 -11.70
C LEU A 258 25.91 -8.50 -12.82
N ASN A 259 27.18 -8.53 -13.21
CA ASN A 259 27.65 -7.85 -14.42
C ASN A 259 27.68 -8.87 -15.56
N TYR A 260 27.11 -8.53 -16.72
CA TYR A 260 27.08 -9.39 -17.89
C TYR A 260 27.43 -8.59 -19.16
N SER A 261 28.17 -9.24 -20.06
CA SER A 261 28.44 -8.75 -21.40
C SER A 261 27.87 -9.73 -22.43
N VAL A 262 27.33 -9.21 -23.53
CA VAL A 262 26.82 -10.01 -24.64
C VAL A 262 27.80 -9.89 -25.78
N ILE A 263 28.38 -11.02 -26.21
CA ILE A 263 29.25 -11.08 -27.38
C ILE A 263 28.47 -11.80 -28.48
N VAL A 264 28.18 -11.09 -29.57
CA VAL A 264 27.57 -11.69 -30.76
C VAL A 264 28.64 -12.47 -31.50
N ARG A 265 28.46 -13.77 -31.69
CA ARG A 265 29.31 -14.57 -32.59
C ARG A 265 28.78 -14.43 -34.01
N GLU A 266 29.63 -13.97 -34.92
CA GLU A 266 29.35 -14.04 -36.36
C GLU A 266 29.26 -15.51 -36.78
N LYS A 267 28.33 -15.80 -37.69
CA LYS A 267 28.05 -17.14 -38.22
C LYS A 267 29.01 -17.52 -39.33
#